data_AF-A0A9E4KC15-F1
#
_entry.id   AF-A0A9E4KC15-F1
#
_cell.length_a   1.000
_cell.length_b   1.000
_cell.length_c   1.000
_cell.angle_alpha   90.00
_cell.angle_beta   90.00
_cell.angle_gamma   90.00
#
_symmetry.space_group_name_H-M   'P 1'
#
loop_
_entity.id
_entity.type
_entity.pdbx_description
1 polymer ?
#
loop_
_entity_poly.entity_id
_entity_poly.type
_entity_poly.pdbx_seq_one_letter_code
_entity_poly.pdbx_strand_id
1 'polypeptide(L)' 'MLYAIIAEDREDSLEQRLKIRPDHVQRLQQLQNEGRLVLAGPHPSVDAEDPGPAGFTGSLIVAEFD' A
#
# COMPACT_ATOMS: atom_id res chain seq x y z
N MET A 1 6.45 9.76 16.25
CA MET A 1 5.38 8.84 16.73
C MET A 1 5.02 7.83 15.64
N LEU A 2 4.74 6.57 15.99
CA LEU A 2 4.31 5.56 15.01
C LEU A 2 2.82 5.67 14.72
N TYR A 3 2.46 5.55 13.44
CA TYR A 3 1.09 5.54 12.95
C TYR A 3 0.81 4.28 12.14
N ALA A 4 -0.38 3.71 12.33
CA ALA A 4 -0.93 2.69 11.45
C ALA A 4 -1.92 3.36 10.48
N ILE A 5 -1.61 3.29 9.19
CA ILE A 5 -2.44 3.82 8.10
C ILE A 5 -3.05 2.60 7.39
N ILE A 6 -4.35 2.40 7.61
CA ILE A 6 -5.13 1.34 6.97
C ILE A 6 -5.99 2.03 5.91
N ALA A 7 -5.74 1.69 4.64
CA ALA A 7 -6.48 2.20 3.51
C ALA A 7 -7.38 1.11 2.93
N GLU A 8 -8.55 1.50 2.47
CA GLU A 8 -9.50 0.64 1.75
C GLU A 8 -9.61 1.13 0.30
N ASP A 9 -9.56 0.18 -0.63
CA ASP A 9 -9.77 0.44 -2.04
C ASP A 9 -11.27 0.63 -2.31
N ARG A 10 -11.58 1.46 -3.31
CA ARG A 10 -12.95 1.57 -3.82
C ARG A 10 -13.26 0.37 -4.70
N GLU A 11 -14.53 0.02 -4.84
CA GLU A 11 -14.98 -0.95 -5.82
C GLU A 11 -14.48 -0.60 -7.23
N ASP A 12 -14.14 -1.63 -8.02
CA ASP A 12 -13.66 -1.55 -9.41
C ASP A 12 -12.45 -0.61 -9.63
N SER A 13 -11.60 -0.45 -8.61
CA SER A 13 -10.48 0.51 -8.65
C SER A 13 -9.11 -0.07 -9.04
N LEU A 14 -9.05 -1.35 -9.43
CA LEU A 14 -7.79 -2.06 -9.70
C LEU A 14 -6.94 -1.39 -10.78
N GLU A 15 -7.57 -0.93 -11.87
CA GLU A 15 -6.84 -0.26 -12.97
C GLU A 15 -6.18 1.04 -12.48
N GLN A 16 -6.91 1.86 -11.72
CA GLN A 16 -6.36 3.10 -11.17
C GLN A 16 -5.26 2.81 -10.15
N ARG A 17 -5.42 1.78 -9.32
CA ARG A 17 -4.38 1.31 -8.39
C ARG A 17 -3.09 0.95 -9.12
N LEU A 18 -3.18 0.15 -10.18
CA LEU A 18 -2.01 -0.26 -10.96
C LEU A 18 -1.33 0.94 -11.63
N LYS A 19 -2.12 1.89 -12.16
CA LYS A 19 -1.61 3.12 -12.77
C LYS A 19 -0.84 4.01 -11.79
N ILE A 20 -1.31 4.14 -10.55
CA ILE A 20 -0.71 5.01 -9.51
C ILE A 20 0.36 4.28 -8.67
N ARG A 21 0.48 2.95 -8.81
CA ARG A 21 1.43 2.13 -8.05
C ARG A 21 2.86 2.68 -8.06
N PRO A 22 3.45 3.14 -9.19
CA PRO A 22 4.81 3.68 -9.20
C PRO A 22 4.99 4.87 -8.24
N ASP A 23 4.09 5.86 -8.30
CA ASP A 23 4.13 7.05 -7.44
C ASP A 23 3.88 6.71 -5.97
N HIS A 24 3.01 5.73 -5.71
CA HIS A 24 2.79 5.22 -4.37
C HIS A 24 4.06 4.58 -3.79
N VAL A 25 4.72 3.70 -4.54
CA VAL A 25 5.97 3.04 -4.13
C VAL A 25 7.10 4.06 -3.92
N GLN A 26 7.18 5.10 -4.75
CA GLN A 26 8.19 6.16 -4.58
C GLN A 26 8.09 6.84 -3.20
N ARG A 27 6.87 7.11 -2.71
CA ARG A 27 6.65 7.69 -1.37
C ARG A 27 7.07 6.72 -0.26
N LEU A 28 6.79 5.42 -0.42
CA LEU A 28 7.24 4.40 0.54
C LEU A 28 8.76 4.28 0.55
N GLN A 29 9.41 4.34 -0.61
CA GLN A 29 10.88 4.32 -0.72
C GLN A 29 11.49 5.54 -0.03
N GLN A 30 10.87 6.71 -0.14
CA GLN A 30 11.30 7.90 0.59
C GLN A 30 11.24 7.67 2.11
N LEU A 31 10.10 7.19 2.64
CA LEU A 31 9.98 6.85 4.07
C LEU A 31 10.99 5.79 4.51
N GLN A 32 11.26 4.80 3.65
CA GLN A 32 12.28 3.77 3.92
C GLN A 32 13.68 4.38 3.99
N ASN A 33 14.03 5.25 3.05
CA ASN A 33 15.34 5.92 3.00
C ASN A 33 15.54 6.87 4.19
N GLU A 34 14.47 7.48 4.69
CA GLU A 34 14.47 8.30 5.90
C GLU A 34 14.54 7.45 7.19
N GLY A 35 14.49 6.12 7.10
CA GLY A 35 14.47 5.22 8.26
C GLY A 35 13.14 5.22 9.02
N ARG A 36 12.07 5.76 8.42
CA ARG A 36 10.76 5.98 9.05
C ARG A 36 9.74 4.90 8.73
N LEU A 37 9.98 4.04 7.74
CA LEU A 37 9.07 2.97 7.35
C LEU A 37 9.35 1.69 8.15
N VAL A 38 8.37 1.22 8.93
CA VAL A 38 8.45 -0.07 9.64
C VAL A 38 8.00 -1.21 8.72
N LEU A 39 6.82 -1.08 8.11
CA LEU A 39 6.29 -2.01 7.11
C LEU A 39 5.28 -1.31 6.20
N ALA A 40 5.12 -1.83 4.99
CA ALA A 40 4.02 -1.49 4.10
C ALA A 40 3.69 -2.66 3.18
N GLY A 41 2.41 -2.84 2.86
CA GLY A 41 1.97 -3.89 1.96
C GLY A 41 0.51 -3.73 1.51
N PRO A 42 0.14 -4.32 0.36
CA PRO A 42 -1.24 -4.37 -0.09
C PRO A 42 -2.05 -5.39 0.73
N HIS A 43 -3.39 -5.29 0.68
CA HIS A 43 -4.31 -6.36 1.10
C HIS A 43 -4.86 -7.08 -0.13
N PRO A 44 -4.34 -8.27 -0.51
CA PRO A 44 -4.93 -9.08 -1.58
C PRO A 44 -6.39 -9.43 -1.27
N SER A 45 -7.25 -9.44 -2.28
CA SER A 45 -8.65 -9.83 -2.12
C SER A 45 -8.86 -11.34 -2.02
N VAL A 46 -7.81 -12.11 -2.36
CA VAL A 46 -7.73 -13.57 -2.28
C VAL A 46 -6.41 -13.95 -1.63
N ASP A 47 -6.29 -15.18 -1.14
CA ASP A 47 -5.07 -15.68 -0.50
C ASP A 47 -3.96 -15.97 -1.55
N ALA A 48 -3.37 -14.91 -2.10
CA ALA A 48 -2.28 -14.94 -3.07
C ALA A 48 -1.49 -13.61 -3.04
N GLU A 49 -0.17 -13.66 -3.19
CA GLU A 49 0.68 -12.46 -3.28
C GLU A 49 0.39 -11.64 -4.56
N ASP A 50 0.13 -12.34 -5.68
CA ASP A 50 -0.37 -11.76 -6.92
C ASP A 50 -1.82 -12.23 -7.14
N PRO A 51 -2.82 -11.44 -6.74
CA PRO A 51 -4.23 -11.80 -6.87
C PRO A 51 -4.75 -11.67 -8.31
N GLY A 52 -3.94 -11.21 -9.26
CA GLY A 52 -4.34 -11.02 -10.65
C GLY A 52 -5.62 -10.17 -10.77
N PRO A 53 -6.62 -10.59 -11.56
CA PRO A 53 -7.87 -9.85 -11.73
C PRO A 53 -8.72 -9.71 -10.45
N ALA A 54 -8.52 -10.58 -9.45
CA ALA A 54 -9.24 -10.44 -8.18
C ALA A 54 -8.83 -9.15 -7.44
N GLY A 55 -7.63 -8.64 -7.71
CA GLY A 55 -7.18 -7.36 -7.21
C GLY A 55 -6.99 -7.32 -5.69
N PHE A 56 -7.22 -6.15 -5.11
CA PHE A 56 -6.85 -5.85 -3.74
C PHE A 56 -7.97 -5.07 -3.06
N THR A 57 -8.05 -5.15 -1.73
CA THR A 57 -9.07 -4.45 -0.92
C THR A 57 -8.52 -3.22 -0.22
N GLY A 58 -7.21 -3.00 -0.25
CA GLY A 58 -6.60 -1.91 0.49
C GLY A 58 -5.09 -2.02 0.63
N SER A 59 -4.55 -1.34 1.65
CA SER A 59 -3.14 -1.40 2.06
C SER A 59 -2.97 -1.11 3.55
N LEU A 60 -1.87 -1.60 4.12
CA LEU A 60 -1.39 -1.24 5.45
C LEU A 60 -0.03 -0.56 5.31
N ILE A 61 0.16 0.54 6.04
CA ILE A 61 1.46 1.19 6.25
C ILE A 61 1.64 1.43 7.74
N VAL A 62 2.79 1.07 8.28
CA VAL A 62 3.24 1.49 9.62
C VAL A 62 4.50 2.31 9.46
N ALA A 63 4.43 3.59 9.82
CA ALA A 63 5.53 4.53 9.66
C ALA A 63 5.53 5.61 10.75
N GLU A 64 6.68 6.27 10.89
CA GLU A 64 6.90 7.34 11.85
C GLU A 64 6.58 8.73 11.28
N PHE A 65 5.85 9.55 12.04
CA PHE A 65 5.56 10.96 11.76
C PHE A 65 5.68 11.81 13.05
N ASP A 66 5.89 13.11 12.89
CA ASP A 66 5.95 14.09 13.99
C ASP A 66 4.56 14.43 14.55
#